data_AF-U3GVM0-F1
#
_entry.id   AF-U3GVM0-F1
#
_cell.length_a   1.000
_cell.length_b   1.000
_cell.length_c   1.000
_cell.angle_alpha   90.00
_cell.angle_beta   90.00
_cell.angle_gamma   90.00
#
_symmetry.space_group_name_H-M   'P 1'
#
loop_
_entity.id
_entity.type
_entity.pdbx_description
1 polymer ?
#
loop_
_entity_poly.entity_id
_entity_poly.type
_entity_poly.pdbx_seq_one_letter_code
_entity_poly.pdbx_strand_id
1 'polypeptide(L)'
;MERSQRRLASDELLAAIVSGDAPVFHPNTGQEIAEGVEITLSPSARAGLEAPRFCQLCGRRMVVQIRPDGWEARCSRHGEVDSAYLGQR
;
A
#
# COMPACT_ATOMS: atom_id res chain seq x y z
N MET A 1 16.23 -26.44 3.03
CA MET A 1 14.96 -25.73 3.36
C MET A 1 15.24 -24.23 3.46
N GLU A 2 15.70 -23.62 2.36
CA GLU A 2 16.23 -22.25 2.31
C GLU A 2 15.33 -21.37 1.44
N ARG A 3 14.15 -20.99 1.94
CA ARG A 3 13.25 -20.02 1.27
C ARG A 3 13.34 -18.60 1.86
N SER A 4 14.39 -18.31 2.63
CA SER A 4 14.32 -17.22 3.61
C SER A 4 15.14 -15.96 3.30
N GLN A 5 16.17 -16.02 2.45
CA GLN A 5 17.15 -14.91 2.39
C GLN A 5 16.94 -13.86 1.28
N ARG A 6 15.97 -14.00 0.38
CA ARG A 6 15.65 -12.95 -0.63
C ARG A 6 14.57 -11.97 -0.17
N ARG A 7 14.49 -11.77 1.16
CA ARG A 7 13.35 -11.19 1.88
C ARG A 7 13.77 -10.14 2.90
N LEU A 8 15.02 -9.67 2.85
CA LEU A 8 15.54 -8.61 3.70
C LEU A 8 15.24 -7.23 3.10
N ALA A 9 14.45 -6.45 3.84
CA ALA A 9 14.73 -5.05 4.20
C ALA A 9 14.51 -3.93 3.18
N SER A 10 13.46 -3.97 2.35
CA SER A 10 12.96 -2.69 1.80
C SER A 10 11.78 -2.27 2.67
N ASP A 11 11.95 -1.18 3.41
CA ASP A 11 10.89 -0.47 4.14
C ASP A 11 10.46 0.79 3.36
N GLU A 12 10.80 0.86 2.06
CA GLU A 12 10.58 2.03 1.20
C GLU A 12 9.10 2.40 1.13
N LEU A 13 8.21 1.40 1.07
CA LEU A 13 6.77 1.65 1.08
C LEU A 13 6.33 2.30 2.40
N LEU A 14 6.78 1.75 3.53
CA LEU A 14 6.44 2.29 4.85
C LEU A 14 7.00 3.70 5.02
N ALA A 15 8.27 3.91 4.65
CA ALA A 15 8.93 5.21 4.72
C ALA A 15 8.20 6.26 3.88
N ALA A 16 7.81 5.93 2.64
CA ALA A 16 7.08 6.85 1.77
C ALA A 16 5.70 7.23 2.36
N ILE A 17 4.97 6.26 2.93
CA ILE A 17 3.65 6.53 3.52
C ILE A 17 3.77 7.39 4.79
N VAL A 18 4.68 7.02 5.70
CA VAL A 18 4.87 7.76 6.98
C VAL A 18 5.42 9.16 6.73
N SER A 19 6.25 9.35 5.69
CA SER A 19 6.78 10.66 5.32
C SER A 19 5.76 11.52 4.56
N GLY A 20 4.63 10.94 4.12
CA GLY A 20 3.60 11.64 3.35
C GLY A 20 3.99 11.92 1.90
N ASP A 21 4.88 11.11 1.32
CA ASP A 21 5.30 11.26 -0.08
C ASP A 21 4.10 11.07 -1.02
N ALA A 22 4.05 11.86 -2.08
CA ALA A 22 2.99 11.76 -3.07
C ALA A 22 3.06 10.37 -3.78
N PRO A 23 1.95 9.62 -3.82
CA PRO A 23 1.92 8.31 -4.47
C PRO A 23 2.10 8.43 -5.98
N VAL A 24 2.92 7.56 -6.58
CA VAL A 24 3.05 7.43 -8.04
C VAL A 24 1.87 6.64 -8.61
N PHE A 25 1.41 5.62 -7.87
CA PHE A 25 0.25 4.81 -8.22
C PHE A 25 -0.80 4.92 -7.13
N HIS A 26 -2.06 4.99 -7.54
CA HIS A 26 -3.17 5.10 -6.62
C HIS A 26 -3.35 3.81 -5.79
N PRO A 27 -3.30 3.84 -4.44
CA PRO A 27 -3.24 2.64 -3.61
C PRO A 27 -4.44 1.68 -3.72
N ASN A 28 -5.62 2.19 -4.10
CA ASN A 28 -6.85 1.38 -4.18
C ASN A 28 -7.18 0.89 -5.61
N THR A 29 -6.60 1.49 -6.65
CA THR A 29 -6.92 1.17 -8.05
C THR A 29 -5.72 0.69 -8.84
N GLY A 30 -4.51 1.02 -8.42
CA GLY A 30 -3.25 0.72 -9.10
C GLY A 30 -3.00 1.57 -10.35
N GLN A 31 -3.86 2.56 -10.63
CA GLN A 31 -3.67 3.50 -11.75
C GLN A 31 -2.53 4.47 -11.42
N GLU A 32 -1.70 4.78 -12.42
CA GLU A 32 -0.66 5.78 -12.29
C GLU A 32 -1.29 7.17 -12.13
N ILE A 33 -0.77 7.94 -11.18
CA ILE A 33 -1.20 9.31 -10.90
C ILE A 33 -0.40 10.22 -11.82
N ALA A 34 -0.95 10.46 -13.00
CA ALA A 34 -0.42 11.38 -13.99
C ALA A 34 -1.41 12.52 -14.23
N GLU A 35 -0.90 13.65 -14.74
CA GLU A 35 -1.71 14.82 -15.03
C GLU A 35 -2.80 14.49 -16.06
N GLY A 36 -4.04 14.92 -15.79
CA GLY A 36 -5.19 14.66 -16.65
C GLY A 36 -5.79 13.24 -16.56
N VAL A 37 -5.27 12.37 -15.69
CA VAL A 37 -5.87 11.05 -15.44
C VAL A 37 -6.92 11.16 -14.32
N GLU A 38 -8.18 10.88 -14.67
CA GLU A 38 -9.26 10.78 -13.68
C GLU A 38 -9.29 9.37 -13.07
N ILE A 39 -9.16 9.29 -11.75
CA ILE A 39 -9.18 8.02 -11.00
C ILE A 39 -10.54 7.87 -10.33
N THR A 40 -11.33 6.92 -10.82
CA THR A 40 -12.63 6.59 -10.22
C THR A 40 -12.47 5.65 -9.04
N LEU A 41 -12.98 6.06 -7.88
CA LEU A 41 -12.92 5.29 -6.64
C LEU A 41 -14.29 4.75 -6.23
N SER A 42 -14.30 3.58 -5.59
CA SER A 42 -15.48 3.09 -4.89
C SER A 42 -15.86 4.07 -3.75
N PRO A 43 -17.13 4.12 -3.33
CA PRO A 43 -17.53 4.93 -2.18
C PRO A 43 -16.69 4.64 -0.92
N SER A 44 -16.39 3.37 -0.64
CA SER A 44 -15.60 2.97 0.52
C SER A 44 -14.13 3.38 0.41
N ALA A 45 -13.52 3.29 -0.77
CA ALA A 45 -12.15 3.76 -1.00
C ALA A 45 -12.04 5.29 -0.86
N ARG A 46 -13.03 6.06 -1.34
CA ARG A 46 -13.08 7.52 -1.11
C ARG A 46 -13.22 7.88 0.37
N ALA A 47 -13.93 7.05 1.13
CA ALA A 47 -14.10 7.22 2.56
C ALA A 47 -12.89 6.74 3.39
N GLY A 48 -11.84 6.20 2.75
CA GLY A 48 -10.66 5.68 3.46
C GLY A 48 -10.92 4.39 4.25
N LEU A 49 -11.99 3.65 3.93
CA LEU A 49 -12.40 2.43 4.64
C LEU A 49 -11.83 1.14 4.03
N GLU A 50 -11.07 1.24 2.95
CA GLU A 50 -10.44 0.10 2.29
C GLU A 50 -8.93 0.09 2.54
N ALA A 51 -8.39 -1.09 2.85
CA ALA A 51 -6.95 -1.30 2.87
C ALA A 51 -6.35 -1.12 1.47
N PRO A 52 -5.12 -0.59 1.35
CA PRO A 52 -4.46 -0.41 0.06
C PRO A 52 -4.22 -1.76 -0.61
N ARG A 53 -4.64 -1.89 -1.86
CA ARG A 53 -4.50 -3.13 -2.65
C ARG A 53 -3.29 -3.11 -3.58
N PHE A 54 -2.75 -1.93 -3.86
CA PHE A 54 -1.65 -1.71 -4.78
C PHE A 54 -0.55 -0.88 -4.13
N CYS A 55 0.69 -1.22 -4.43
CA CYS A 55 1.85 -0.48 -3.92
C CYS A 55 1.93 0.89 -4.58
N GLN A 56 1.97 1.96 -3.79
CA GLN A 56 1.99 3.33 -4.30
C GLN A 56 3.26 3.72 -5.07
N LEU A 57 4.33 2.91 -4.93
CA LEU A 57 5.61 3.14 -5.60
C LEU A 57 5.70 2.43 -6.96
N CYS A 58 4.96 1.33 -7.19
CA CYS A 58 5.11 0.55 -8.43
C CYS A 58 3.85 -0.07 -9.02
N GLY A 59 2.67 0.20 -8.45
CA GLY A 59 1.39 -0.27 -8.97
C GLY A 59 1.17 -1.78 -8.85
N ARG A 60 2.08 -2.54 -8.21
CA ARG A 60 1.92 -3.99 -8.03
C ARG A 60 0.82 -4.28 -7.01
N ARG A 61 -0.05 -5.24 -7.32
CA ARG A 61 -1.00 -5.81 -6.34
C ARG A 61 -0.25 -6.39 -5.14
N MET A 62 -0.66 -5.97 -3.95
CA MET A 62 -0.11 -6.42 -2.68
C MET A 62 -0.88 -7.62 -2.16
N VAL A 63 -0.23 -8.40 -1.29
CA VAL A 63 -0.95 -9.35 -0.43
C VAL A 63 -1.46 -8.55 0.75
N VAL A 64 -2.77 -8.59 1.00
CA VAL A 64 -3.42 -7.85 2.08
C VAL A 64 -4.04 -8.83 3.06
N GLN A 65 -3.73 -8.68 4.34
CA GLN A 65 -4.37 -9.39 5.44
C GLN A 65 -5.20 -8.40 6.24
N ILE A 66 -6.51 -8.63 6.31
CA ILE A 66 -7.41 -7.87 7.18
C ILE A 66 -7.48 -8.55 8.54
N ARG A 67 -7.48 -7.74 9.61
CA ARG A 67 -7.63 -8.15 11.02
C ARG A 67 -8.76 -7.31 11.64
N PRO A 68 -9.33 -7.72 12.80
CA PRO A 68 -10.36 -6.92 13.46
C PRO A 68 -9.92 -5.50 13.84
N ASP A 69 -8.63 -5.31 14.11
CA ASP A 69 -8.01 -4.06 14.58
C ASP A 69 -7.22 -3.33 13.48
N GLY A 70 -7.35 -3.74 12.21
CA GLY A 70 -6.65 -3.08 11.11
C GLY A 70 -6.26 -4.01 9.98
N TRP A 71 -5.15 -3.71 9.32
CA TRP A 71 -4.66 -4.48 8.18
C TRP A 71 -3.15 -4.39 8.03
N GLU A 72 -2.59 -5.39 7.37
CA GLU A 72 -1.22 -5.43 6.88
C GLU A 72 -1.26 -5.63 5.36
N ALA A 73 -0.43 -4.88 4.65
CA ALA A 73 -0.32 -4.95 3.20
C ALA A 73 1.14 -5.07 2.76
N ARG A 74 1.44 -6.09 1.96
CA ARG A 74 2.79 -6.43 1.56
C ARG A 74 3.00 -6.35 0.06
N CYS A 75 3.91 -5.46 -0.35
CA CYS A 75 4.51 -5.46 -1.67
C CYS A 75 5.67 -6.46 -1.72
N SER A 76 5.77 -7.23 -2.79
CA SER A 76 6.91 -8.14 -3.00
C SER A 76 8.24 -7.43 -3.33
N ARG A 77 8.21 -6.11 -3.55
CA ARG A 77 9.40 -5.29 -3.88
C ARG A 77 9.73 -4.26 -2.81
N HIS A 78 8.73 -3.48 -2.37
CA HIS A 78 8.94 -2.31 -1.51
C HIS A 78 8.59 -2.52 -0.03
N GLY A 79 8.39 -3.78 0.36
CA GLY A 79 8.12 -4.13 1.75
C GLY A 79 6.65 -4.09 2.15
N GLU A 80 6.46 -3.95 3.45
CA GLU A 80 5.19 -4.11 4.14
C GLU A 80 4.80 -2.82 4.84
N VAL A 81 3.50 -2.59 4.95
CA VAL A 81 2.92 -1.50 5.72
C VAL A 81 1.78 -2.04 6.57
N ASP A 82 1.68 -1.52 7.80
CA ASP A 82 0.62 -1.84 8.74
C ASP A 82 -0.16 -0.57 9.11
N SER A 83 -1.48 -0.69 9.19
CA SER A 83 -2.38 0.37 9.66
C SER A 83 -1.97 1.00 11.00
N ALA A 84 -1.29 0.24 11.88
CA ALA A 84 -0.83 0.72 13.17
C ALA A 84 0.15 1.89 13.06
N TYR A 85 0.92 1.99 11.97
CA TYR A 85 1.82 3.12 11.72
C TYR A 85 1.11 4.35 11.15
N LEU A 86 -0.17 4.23 10.79
CA LEU A 86 -0.99 5.28 10.19
C LEU A 86 -1.98 5.89 11.19
N GLY A 87 -1.89 5.52 12.46
CA GLY A 87 -2.80 5.99 13.51
C GLY A 87 -4.22 5.40 13.41
N GLN A 88 -4.40 4.35 12.62
CA GLN A 88 -5.66 3.61 12.49
C GLN A 88 -5.58 2.33 13.33
N ARG A 89 -6.13 2.34 14.54
CA ARG A 89 -6.38 1.17 15.40
C ARG A 89 -7.84 1.16 15.84
#